data_AF-A0A5N0EJA2-F1
#
_entry.id   AF-A0A5N0EJA2-F1
#
_cell.length_a   1.000
_cell.length_b   1.000
_cell.length_c   1.000
_cell.angle_alpha   90.00
_cell.angle_beta   90.00
_cell.angle_gamma   90.00
#
_symmetry.space_group_name_H-M   'P 1'
#
loop_
_entity.id
_entity.type
_entity.pdbx_description
1 polymer ?
#
loop_
_entity_poly.entity_id
_entity_poly.type
_entity_poly.pdbx_seq_one_letter_code
_entity_poly.pdbx_strand_id
1 'polypeptide(L)'
;MGNESTRLSARDWALAALKAIADGGLAAVAVEPLARTLGVTKGSFYAHYRNRDELIEAALAEWVRSHGDGGLAEYAAIADPAQRLRELLTTVVQAVRPLAPSVHLSLLGDRNDPRVRDAVRQVNNARLELMTRTYRELGLPPDRAAHRARIAYAAILGLLHLAQTDEDAPRSDMLSAEATAVFLPF
;
A
#
# COMPACT_ATOMS: atom_id res chain seq x y z
N MET A 1 -28.61 -29.19 -6.66
CA MET A 1 -27.48 -29.59 -7.52
C MET A 1 -26.23 -28.91 -6.97
N GLY A 2 -25.10 -29.64 -6.96
CA GLY A 2 -23.97 -29.48 -6.04
C GLY A 2 -23.40 -28.07 -5.90
N ASN A 3 -23.13 -27.70 -4.66
CA ASN A 3 -22.33 -26.56 -4.25
C ASN A 3 -20.88 -26.82 -4.70
N GLU A 4 -20.47 -26.30 -5.87
CA GLU A 4 -19.05 -26.23 -6.24
C GLU A 4 -18.38 -25.32 -5.21
N SER A 5 -17.76 -25.95 -4.21
CA SER A 5 -16.86 -25.28 -3.28
C SER A 5 -15.75 -24.65 -4.11
N THR A 6 -15.86 -23.34 -4.37
CA THR A 6 -14.86 -22.56 -5.08
C THR A 6 -13.52 -22.79 -4.38
N ARG A 7 -12.64 -23.60 -4.98
CA ARG A 7 -11.30 -23.80 -4.44
C ARG A 7 -10.62 -22.45 -4.40
N LEU A 8 -10.19 -22.03 -3.22
CA LEU A 8 -9.37 -20.83 -3.07
C LEU A 8 -8.15 -20.95 -3.98
N SER A 9 -7.78 -19.85 -4.58
CA SER A 9 -6.57 -19.73 -5.38
C SER A 9 -5.36 -19.44 -4.48
N ALA A 10 -4.16 -19.64 -5.02
CA ALA A 10 -2.93 -19.20 -4.37
C ALA A 10 -2.96 -17.68 -4.06
N ARG A 11 -3.62 -16.89 -4.91
CA ARG A 11 -3.76 -15.45 -4.73
C ARG A 11 -4.63 -15.09 -3.53
N ASP A 12 -5.70 -15.83 -3.27
CA ASP A 12 -6.58 -15.57 -2.11
C ASP A 12 -5.83 -15.73 -0.79
N TRP A 13 -4.96 -16.74 -0.72
CA TRP A 13 -4.02 -16.91 0.39
C TRP A 13 -3.03 -15.75 0.52
N ALA A 14 -2.43 -15.30 -0.59
CA ALA A 14 -1.51 -14.16 -0.60
C ALA A 14 -2.19 -12.86 -0.15
N LEU A 15 -3.43 -12.61 -0.56
CA LEU A 15 -4.23 -11.46 -0.13
C LEU A 15 -4.57 -11.53 1.36
N ALA A 16 -4.94 -12.71 1.86
CA ALA A 16 -5.20 -12.90 3.29
C ALA A 16 -3.93 -12.71 4.13
N ALA A 17 -2.79 -13.21 3.66
CA ALA A 17 -1.50 -12.97 4.28
C ALA A 17 -1.10 -11.48 4.24
N LEU A 18 -1.37 -10.78 3.14
CA LEU A 18 -1.13 -9.34 3.03
C LEU A 18 -1.96 -8.54 4.05
N LYS A 19 -3.22 -8.95 4.28
CA LYS A 19 -4.04 -8.38 5.34
C LYS A 19 -3.43 -8.63 6.73
N ALA A 20 -2.97 -9.85 7.01
CA ALA A 20 -2.28 -10.14 8.27
C ALA A 20 -0.99 -9.31 8.44
N ILE A 21 -0.23 -9.07 7.36
CA ILE A 21 0.94 -8.18 7.39
C ILE A 21 0.52 -6.76 7.75
N ALA A 22 -0.60 -6.27 7.23
CA ALA A 22 -1.11 -4.94 7.59
C ALA A 22 -1.39 -4.82 9.10
N ASP A 23 -1.84 -5.92 9.73
CA ASP A 23 -2.20 -5.95 11.15
C ASP A 23 -0.99 -6.09 12.09
N GLY A 24 0.09 -6.75 11.67
CA GLY A 24 1.20 -7.06 12.60
C GLY A 24 2.53 -7.48 11.98
N GLY A 25 2.79 -7.07 10.73
CA GLY A 25 4.04 -7.39 10.04
C GLY A 25 4.17 -8.87 9.67
N LEU A 26 5.39 -9.31 9.36
CA LEU A 26 5.62 -10.69 8.92
C LEU A 26 5.21 -11.71 9.99
N ALA A 27 5.42 -11.40 11.27
CA ALA A 27 5.10 -12.28 12.39
C ALA A 27 3.61 -12.67 12.45
N ALA A 28 2.71 -11.80 11.97
CA ALA A 28 1.27 -12.06 11.94
C ALA A 28 0.86 -13.10 10.88
N VAL A 29 1.73 -13.41 9.92
CA VAL A 29 1.44 -14.43 8.89
C VAL A 29 1.55 -15.83 9.49
N ALA A 30 0.42 -16.48 9.74
CA ALA A 30 0.37 -17.84 10.24
C ALA A 30 -0.69 -18.67 9.51
N VAL A 31 -0.31 -19.86 9.05
CA VAL A 31 -1.14 -20.71 8.17
C VAL A 31 -2.47 -21.08 8.82
N GLU A 32 -2.47 -21.46 10.09
CA GLU A 32 -3.69 -21.91 10.79
C GLU A 32 -4.71 -20.78 11.02
N PRO A 33 -4.33 -19.60 11.54
CA PRO A 33 -5.22 -18.44 11.56
C PRO A 33 -5.77 -18.07 10.19
N LEU A 34 -4.91 -18.04 9.16
CA LEU A 34 -5.33 -17.71 7.79
C LEU A 34 -6.32 -18.73 7.22
N ALA A 35 -6.09 -20.03 7.44
CA ALA A 35 -7.02 -21.09 7.03
C ALA A 35 -8.41 -20.87 7.64
N ARG A 36 -8.47 -20.52 8.93
CA ARG A 36 -9.73 -20.20 9.61
C ARG A 36 -10.41 -18.97 9.02
N THR A 37 -9.66 -17.88 8.80
CA THR A 37 -10.18 -16.65 8.17
C THR A 37 -10.73 -16.93 6.78
N LEU A 38 -10.10 -17.82 6.03
CA LEU A 38 -10.48 -18.22 4.68
C LEU A 38 -11.57 -19.32 4.63
N GLY A 39 -11.99 -19.86 5.77
CA GLY A 39 -13.00 -20.92 5.83
C GLY A 39 -12.54 -22.26 5.24
N VAL A 40 -11.23 -22.53 5.21
CA VAL A 40 -10.64 -23.75 4.65
C VAL A 40 -9.74 -24.48 5.64
N THR A 41 -9.32 -25.69 5.28
CA THR A 41 -8.41 -26.50 6.12
C THR A 41 -6.96 -26.09 5.91
N LYS A 42 -6.10 -26.36 6.90
CA LYS A 42 -4.65 -26.26 6.74
C LYS A 42 -4.11 -27.12 5.58
N GLY A 43 -4.80 -28.22 5.24
CA GLY A 43 -4.41 -29.08 4.12
C GLY A 43 -4.47 -28.39 2.76
N SER A 44 -5.44 -27.49 2.54
CA SER A 44 -5.57 -26.78 1.26
C SER A 44 -4.44 -25.79 1.01
N PHE A 45 -3.80 -25.27 2.07
CA PHE A 45 -2.62 -24.41 1.97
C PHE A 45 -1.49 -25.10 1.18
N TYR A 46 -1.22 -26.37 1.50
CA TYR A 46 -0.09 -27.11 0.92
C TYR A 46 -0.30 -27.47 -0.56
N ALA A 47 -1.51 -27.28 -1.11
CA ALA A 47 -1.74 -27.35 -2.55
C ALA A 47 -1.22 -26.11 -3.30
N HIS A 48 -0.93 -25.01 -2.60
CA HIS A 48 -0.52 -23.73 -3.19
C HIS A 48 0.89 -23.31 -2.78
N TYR A 49 1.27 -23.53 -1.52
CA TYR A 49 2.55 -23.09 -0.97
C TYR A 49 3.19 -24.19 -0.12
N ARG A 50 4.50 -24.36 -0.23
CA ARG A 50 5.24 -25.38 0.53
C ARG A 50 5.43 -24.99 1.99
N ASN A 51 5.53 -23.69 2.27
CA ASN A 51 5.82 -23.16 3.58
C ASN A 51 5.34 -21.70 3.73
N ARG A 52 5.44 -21.19 4.97
CA ARG A 52 5.08 -19.81 5.32
C ARG A 52 5.90 -18.76 4.57
N ASP A 53 7.17 -19.02 4.27
CA ASP A 53 8.04 -18.05 3.60
C ASP A 53 7.60 -17.80 2.15
N GLU A 54 7.18 -18.83 1.43
CA GLU A 54 6.60 -18.65 0.08
C GLU A 54 5.31 -17.84 0.10
N LEU A 55 4.49 -18.03 1.14
CA LEU A 55 3.28 -17.24 1.31
C LEU A 55 3.63 -15.76 1.57
N ILE A 56 4.67 -15.48 2.36
CA ILE A 56 5.16 -14.12 2.60
C ILE A 56 5.65 -13.50 1.31
N GLU A 57 6.45 -14.21 0.52
CA GLU A 57 6.94 -13.72 -0.78
C GLU A 57 5.79 -13.41 -1.73
N ALA A 58 4.79 -14.28 -1.81
CA ALA A 58 3.59 -14.06 -2.62
C ALA A 58 2.77 -12.85 -2.14
N ALA A 59 2.63 -12.67 -0.83
CA ALA A 59 1.93 -11.52 -0.24
C ALA A 59 2.66 -10.20 -0.51
N LEU A 60 4.00 -10.18 -0.39
CA LEU A 60 4.81 -9.01 -0.72
C LEU A 60 4.77 -8.70 -2.23
N ALA A 61 4.77 -9.72 -3.09
CA ALA A 61 4.61 -9.54 -4.53
C ALA A 61 3.21 -9.00 -4.89
N GLU A 62 2.16 -9.46 -4.21
CA GLU A 62 0.81 -8.91 -4.34
C GLU A 62 0.76 -7.43 -3.94
N TRP A 63 1.45 -7.07 -2.85
CA TRP A 63 1.55 -5.70 -2.39
C TRP A 63 2.27 -4.81 -3.41
N VAL A 64 3.45 -5.24 -3.89
CA VAL A 64 4.20 -4.53 -4.93
C VAL A 64 3.35 -4.34 -6.18
N ARG A 65 2.62 -5.37 -6.62
CA ARG A 65 1.75 -5.27 -7.80
C ARG A 65 0.60 -4.28 -7.63
N SER A 66 -0.03 -4.28 -6.46
CA SER A 66 -1.22 -3.46 -6.17
C SER A 66 -0.91 -2.05 -5.66
N HIS A 67 0.31 -1.77 -5.20
CA HIS A 67 0.70 -0.49 -4.59
C HIS A 67 1.93 0.17 -5.22
N GLY A 68 2.66 -0.56 -6.08
CA GLY A 68 3.68 -0.03 -6.99
C GLY A 68 3.06 0.36 -8.34
N ASP A 69 3.78 0.14 -9.44
CA ASP A 69 3.38 0.61 -10.78
C ASP A 69 1.97 0.16 -11.20
N GLY A 70 1.62 -1.10 -10.94
CA GLY A 70 0.30 -1.64 -11.28
C GLY A 70 -0.84 -0.92 -10.55
N GLY A 71 -0.65 -0.57 -9.27
CA GLY A 71 -1.60 0.20 -8.47
C GLY A 71 -1.68 1.68 -8.84
N LEU A 72 -0.65 2.18 -9.54
CA LEU A 72 -0.55 3.57 -9.95
C LEU A 72 -0.97 3.79 -11.40
N ALA A 73 -1.29 2.73 -12.15
CA ALA A 73 -1.54 2.79 -13.58
C ALA A 73 -2.70 3.73 -13.95
N GLU A 74 -3.80 3.69 -13.19
CA GLU A 74 -4.97 4.55 -13.43
C GLU A 74 -4.62 6.03 -13.22
N TYR A 75 -3.86 6.37 -12.18
CA TYR A 75 -3.37 7.73 -11.97
C TYR A 75 -2.39 8.16 -13.05
N ALA A 76 -1.46 7.28 -13.43
CA ALA A 76 -0.49 7.56 -14.47
C ALA A 76 -1.16 7.87 -15.83
N ALA A 77 -2.36 7.35 -16.08
CA ALA A 77 -3.14 7.60 -17.28
C ALA A 77 -3.86 8.96 -17.30
N ILE A 78 -3.98 9.65 -16.15
CA ILE A 78 -4.59 10.99 -16.08
C ILE A 78 -3.70 11.99 -16.83
N ALA A 79 -4.24 12.63 -17.86
CA ALA A 79 -3.48 13.50 -18.76
C ALA A 79 -3.09 14.84 -18.12
N ASP A 80 -4.01 15.49 -17.40
CA ASP A 80 -3.73 16.73 -16.68
C ASP A 80 -2.91 16.44 -15.41
N PRO A 81 -1.67 16.92 -15.29
CA PRO A 81 -0.84 16.67 -14.11
C PRO A 81 -1.41 17.32 -12.83
N ALA A 82 -2.17 18.41 -12.94
CA ALA A 82 -2.80 19.04 -11.78
C ALA A 82 -3.95 18.16 -11.25
N GLN A 83 -4.80 17.65 -12.16
CA GLN A 83 -5.81 16.66 -11.83
C GLN A 83 -5.16 15.40 -11.23
N ARG A 84 -4.11 14.88 -11.86
CA ARG A 84 -3.41 13.68 -11.39
C ARG A 84 -2.92 13.81 -9.96
N LEU A 85 -2.24 14.92 -9.64
CA LEU A 85 -1.74 15.16 -8.29
C LEU A 85 -2.88 15.32 -7.28
N ARG A 86 -3.95 16.02 -7.65
CA ARG A 86 -5.14 16.17 -6.80
C ARG A 86 -5.78 14.82 -6.48
N GLU A 87 -5.93 13.94 -7.47
CA GLU A 87 -6.50 12.61 -7.27
C GLU A 87 -5.60 11.74 -6.39
N LEU A 88 -4.28 11.73 -6.65
CA LEU A 88 -3.31 11.00 -5.81
C LEU A 88 -3.40 11.44 -4.34
N LEU A 89 -3.37 12.75 -4.07
CA LEU A 89 -3.44 13.28 -2.71
C LEU A 89 -4.80 12.98 -2.06
N THR A 90 -5.89 13.17 -2.81
CA THR A 90 -7.25 12.95 -2.31
C THR A 90 -7.47 11.49 -1.94
N THR A 91 -7.14 10.55 -2.83
CA THR A 91 -7.36 9.12 -2.54
C THR A 91 -6.55 8.68 -1.33
N VAL A 92 -5.28 9.10 -1.24
CA VAL A 92 -4.42 8.71 -0.13
C VAL A 92 -4.96 9.25 1.19
N VAL A 93 -5.32 10.53 1.25
CA VAL A 93 -5.83 11.13 2.49
C VAL A 93 -7.21 10.55 2.86
N GLN A 94 -8.06 10.25 1.87
CA GLN A 94 -9.32 9.54 2.11
C GLN A 94 -9.13 8.09 2.56
N ALA A 95 -8.01 7.45 2.22
CA ALA A 95 -7.68 6.12 2.73
C ALA A 95 -7.13 6.16 4.17
N VAL A 96 -6.68 7.33 4.65
CA VAL A 96 -6.30 7.52 6.06
C VAL A 96 -7.57 7.45 6.92
N ARG A 97 -7.59 6.47 7.83
CA ARG A 97 -8.66 6.22 8.79
C ARG A 97 -8.03 5.94 10.16
N PRO A 98 -8.64 6.39 11.27
CA PRO A 98 -8.15 6.08 12.60
C PRO A 98 -7.97 4.57 12.78
N LEU A 99 -6.82 4.17 13.32
CA LEU A 99 -6.46 2.80 13.65
C LEU A 99 -6.48 1.81 12.45
N ALA A 100 -6.50 2.31 11.21
CA ALA A 100 -6.51 1.43 10.06
C ALA A 100 -5.15 0.71 9.89
N PRO A 101 -5.17 -0.62 9.66
CA PRO A 101 -3.97 -1.38 9.36
C PRO A 101 -3.26 -0.84 8.11
N SER A 102 -1.93 -0.79 8.15
CA SER A 102 -1.10 -0.32 7.03
C SER A 102 0.06 -1.27 6.81
N VAL A 103 0.05 -1.96 5.68
CA VAL A 103 1.16 -2.83 5.25
C VAL A 103 2.48 -2.06 5.29
N HIS A 104 2.49 -0.83 4.78
CA HIS A 104 3.71 -0.03 4.70
C HIS A 104 4.31 0.26 6.08
N LEU A 105 3.48 0.63 7.06
CA LEU A 105 3.94 0.95 8.41
C LEU A 105 4.30 -0.31 9.21
N SER A 106 3.50 -1.37 9.10
CA SER A 106 3.75 -2.63 9.79
C SER A 106 5.06 -3.29 9.34
N LEU A 107 5.42 -3.16 8.07
CA LEU A 107 6.71 -3.66 7.54
C LEU A 107 7.95 -2.90 8.05
N LEU A 108 7.79 -1.75 8.73
CA LEU A 108 8.93 -1.04 9.35
C LEU A 108 9.58 -1.84 10.47
N GLY A 109 8.80 -2.68 11.17
CA GLY A 109 9.30 -3.61 12.18
C GLY A 109 10.18 -4.71 11.60
N ASP A 110 9.95 -5.06 10.33
CA ASP A 110 10.64 -6.14 9.61
C ASP A 110 11.69 -5.62 8.61
N ARG A 111 12.12 -4.36 8.73
CA ARG A 111 13.03 -3.68 7.77
C ARG A 111 14.39 -4.38 7.54
N ASN A 112 14.77 -5.31 8.40
CA ASN A 112 16.02 -6.07 8.26
C ASN A 112 15.84 -7.35 7.41
N ASP A 113 14.60 -7.76 7.11
CA ASP A 113 14.33 -8.84 6.16
C ASP A 113 14.60 -8.34 4.71
N PRO A 114 15.45 -9.01 3.92
CA PRO A 114 15.72 -8.61 2.53
C PRO A 114 14.48 -8.50 1.66
N ARG A 115 13.52 -9.42 1.79
CA ARG A 115 12.28 -9.44 0.99
C ARG A 115 11.45 -8.18 1.26
N VAL A 116 11.41 -7.76 2.52
CA VAL A 116 10.71 -6.53 2.95
C VAL A 116 11.41 -5.30 2.40
N ARG A 117 12.74 -5.21 2.51
CA ARG A 117 13.49 -4.07 1.95
C ARG A 117 13.25 -3.91 0.46
N ASP A 118 13.25 -5.00 -0.28
CA ASP A 118 13.09 -4.97 -1.73
C ASP A 118 11.66 -4.59 -2.13
N ALA A 119 10.65 -5.15 -1.46
CA ALA A 119 9.25 -4.80 -1.69
C ALA A 119 8.96 -3.33 -1.36
N VAL A 120 9.42 -2.85 -0.20
CA VAL A 120 9.24 -1.44 0.23
C VAL A 120 9.95 -0.50 -0.72
N ARG A 121 11.16 -0.84 -1.18
CA ARG A 121 11.91 -0.05 -2.17
C ARG A 121 11.14 0.07 -3.48
N GLN A 122 10.62 -1.03 -4.01
CA GLN A 122 9.87 -1.03 -5.27
C GLN A 122 8.62 -0.14 -5.18
N VAL A 123 7.82 -0.31 -4.12
CA VAL A 123 6.61 0.51 -3.90
C VAL A 123 6.95 1.99 -3.73
N ASN A 124 7.99 2.32 -2.95
CA ASN A 124 8.40 3.70 -2.74
C ASN A 124 8.93 4.35 -4.02
N ASN A 125 9.73 3.62 -4.81
CA ASN A 125 10.28 4.13 -6.06
C ASN A 125 9.17 4.45 -7.06
N ALA A 126 8.22 3.53 -7.27
CA ALA A 126 7.08 3.73 -8.16
C ALA A 126 6.29 5.01 -7.82
N ARG A 127 5.99 5.19 -6.52
CA ARG A 127 5.25 6.37 -6.02
C ARG A 127 6.04 7.66 -6.20
N LEU A 128 7.31 7.67 -5.80
CA LEU A 128 8.17 8.83 -5.93
C LEU A 128 8.42 9.21 -7.39
N GLU A 129 8.55 8.23 -8.28
CA GLU A 129 8.73 8.45 -9.71
C GLU A 129 7.49 9.10 -10.33
N LEU A 130 6.30 8.57 -10.06
CA LEU A 130 5.05 9.15 -10.54
C LEU A 130 4.87 10.58 -10.04
N MET A 131 5.08 10.84 -8.74
CA MET A 131 4.96 12.17 -8.16
C MET A 131 6.00 13.13 -8.74
N THR A 132 7.26 12.68 -8.90
CA THR A 132 8.33 13.49 -9.50
C THR A 132 8.00 13.87 -10.93
N ARG A 133 7.55 12.91 -11.76
CA ARG A 133 7.10 13.16 -13.13
C ARG A 133 5.97 14.18 -13.17
N THR A 134 4.97 14.00 -12.31
CA THR A 134 3.81 14.91 -12.22
C THR A 134 4.23 16.33 -11.86
N TYR A 135 5.13 16.51 -10.89
CA TYR A 135 5.67 17.83 -10.56
C TYR A 135 6.47 18.48 -11.69
N ARG A 136 7.21 17.68 -12.48
CA ARG A 136 7.92 18.19 -13.67
C ARG A 136 6.96 18.67 -14.75
N GLU A 137 5.89 17.93 -14.98
CA GLU A 137 4.82 18.30 -15.92
C GLU A 137 4.09 19.59 -15.48
N LEU A 138 4.06 19.86 -14.17
CA LEU A 138 3.60 21.14 -13.59
C LEU A 138 4.63 22.28 -13.68
N GLY A 139 5.76 22.07 -14.35
CA GLY A 139 6.77 23.10 -14.61
C GLY A 139 7.84 23.25 -13.54
N LEU A 140 7.92 22.37 -12.53
CA LEU A 140 9.03 22.42 -11.58
C LEU A 140 10.34 21.94 -12.23
N PRO A 141 11.48 22.60 -11.94
CA PRO A 141 12.79 22.09 -12.32
C PRO A 141 13.04 20.68 -11.75
N PRO A 142 13.83 19.81 -12.43
CA PRO A 142 14.01 18.41 -12.05
C PRO A 142 14.33 18.17 -10.56
N ASP A 143 15.32 18.87 -10.01
CA ASP A 143 15.70 18.71 -8.59
C ASP A 143 14.58 19.15 -7.65
N ARG A 144 13.91 20.26 -7.96
CA ARG A 144 12.78 20.74 -7.15
C ARG A 144 11.60 19.78 -7.21
N ALA A 145 11.31 19.18 -8.36
CA ALA A 145 10.25 18.19 -8.50
C ALA A 145 10.54 16.95 -7.66
N ALA A 146 11.77 16.43 -7.70
CA ALA A 146 12.18 15.28 -6.89
C ALA A 146 12.11 15.57 -5.38
N HIS A 147 12.61 16.73 -4.94
CA HIS A 147 12.51 17.14 -3.54
C HIS A 147 11.06 17.34 -3.09
N ARG A 148 10.22 17.98 -3.92
CA ARG A 148 8.81 18.20 -3.62
C ARG A 148 8.03 16.89 -3.53
N ALA A 149 8.26 15.96 -4.46
CA ALA A 149 7.68 14.62 -4.41
C ALA A 149 8.04 13.89 -3.11
N ARG A 150 9.31 13.98 -2.68
CA ARG A 150 9.77 13.33 -1.46
C ARG A 150 9.14 13.92 -0.20
N ILE A 151 9.01 15.25 -0.12
CA ILE A 151 8.36 15.92 1.02
C ILE A 151 6.87 15.58 1.06
N ALA A 152 6.17 15.64 -0.08
CA ALA A 152 4.76 15.28 -0.16
C ALA A 152 4.50 13.83 0.23
N TYR A 153 5.34 12.90 -0.24
CA TYR A 153 5.22 11.49 0.15
C TYR A 153 5.55 11.25 1.63
N ALA A 154 6.54 11.97 2.18
CA ALA A 154 6.83 11.90 3.62
C ALA A 154 5.66 12.40 4.47
N ALA A 155 4.98 13.47 4.05
CA ALA A 155 3.80 13.98 4.74
C ALA A 155 2.65 12.96 4.73
N ILE A 156 2.42 12.28 3.60
CA ILE A 156 1.46 11.17 3.48
C ILE A 156 1.76 10.06 4.50
N LEU A 157 3.01 9.61 4.56
CA LEU A 157 3.41 8.56 5.51
C LEU A 157 3.27 9.03 6.96
N GLY A 158 3.54 10.30 7.23
CA GLY A 158 3.31 10.93 8.53
C GLY A 158 1.83 10.94 8.93
N LEU A 159 0.93 11.28 8.01
CA LEU A 159 -0.53 11.23 8.25
C LEU A 159 -1.00 9.81 8.55
N LEU A 160 -0.52 8.81 7.80
CA LEU A 160 -0.81 7.41 8.08
C LEU A 160 -0.33 6.99 9.47
N HIS A 161 0.87 7.44 9.87
CA HIS A 161 1.41 7.12 11.18
C HIS A 161 0.61 7.76 12.31
N LEU A 162 0.26 9.05 12.17
CA LEU A 162 -0.57 9.76 13.14
C LEU A 162 -1.93 9.08 13.31
N ALA A 163 -2.58 8.67 12.22
CA ALA A 163 -3.86 7.98 12.28
C ALA A 163 -3.79 6.60 12.97
N GLN A 164 -2.63 5.96 13.04
CA GLN A 164 -2.46 4.70 13.80
C GLN A 164 -2.31 4.94 15.31
N THR A 165 -1.92 6.14 15.72
CA THR A 165 -1.65 6.48 17.13
C THR A 165 -2.71 7.40 17.74
N ASP A 166 -3.53 8.04 16.92
CA ASP A 166 -4.53 9.03 17.32
C ASP A 166 -5.94 8.49 17.05
N GLU A 167 -6.69 8.25 18.13
CA GLU A 167 -8.07 7.76 18.06
C GLU A 167 -9.05 8.85 17.57
N ASP A 168 -8.69 10.13 17.73
CA ASP A 168 -9.53 11.30 17.41
C ASP A 168 -9.12 11.97 16.08
N ALA A 169 -8.50 11.21 15.16
CA ALA A 169 -7.94 11.78 13.94
C ALA A 169 -8.99 12.58 13.13
N PRO A 170 -8.64 13.78 12.62
CA PRO A 170 -9.58 14.66 11.94
C PRO A 170 -10.18 14.02 10.68
N ARG A 171 -11.38 14.50 10.29
CA ARG A 171 -12.10 13.96 9.13
C ARG A 171 -11.24 14.05 7.86
N SER A 172 -11.20 12.97 7.09
CA SER A 172 -10.32 12.84 5.92
C SER A 172 -10.63 13.82 4.78
N ASP A 173 -11.86 14.35 4.72
CA ASP A 173 -12.27 15.33 3.73
C ASP A 173 -11.56 16.68 3.92
N MET A 174 -11.46 17.18 5.15
CA MET A 174 -10.76 18.42 5.47
C MET A 174 -9.26 18.33 5.18
N LEU A 175 -8.62 17.21 5.53
CA LEU A 175 -7.21 16.99 5.25
C LEU A 175 -6.93 16.90 3.73
N SER A 176 -7.88 16.41 2.93
CA SER A 176 -7.69 16.26 1.48
C SER A 176 -7.61 17.61 0.78
N ALA A 177 -8.46 18.57 1.20
CA ALA A 177 -8.44 19.94 0.70
C ALA A 177 -7.13 20.66 1.07
N GLU A 178 -6.68 20.53 2.32
CA GLU A 178 -5.43 21.13 2.79
C GLU A 178 -4.20 20.50 2.10
N ALA A 179 -4.15 19.17 1.95
CA ALA A 179 -3.08 18.51 1.24
C ALA A 179 -2.97 19.01 -0.21
N THR A 180 -4.12 19.16 -0.88
CA THR A 180 -4.21 19.72 -2.23
C THR A 180 -3.66 21.16 -2.28
N ALA A 181 -4.05 22.02 -1.32
CA ALA A 181 -3.59 23.40 -1.24
C ALA A 181 -2.08 23.54 -0.95
N VAL A 182 -1.52 22.66 -0.12
CA VAL A 182 -0.09 22.68 0.26
C VAL A 182 0.79 22.15 -0.86
N PHE A 183 0.33 21.13 -1.59
CA PHE A 183 1.18 20.36 -2.49
C PHE A 183 0.95 20.60 -3.98
N LEU A 184 -0.15 21.22 -4.42
CA LEU A 184 -0.25 21.74 -5.78
C LEU A 184 0.53 23.06 -5.91
N PRO A 185 1.41 23.20 -6.91
CA PRO A 185 1.90 24.51 -7.32
C PRO A 185 0.73 25.30 -7.93
N PHE A 186 0.65 26.58 -7.57
CA PHE A 186 -0.43 27.52 -7.91
C PHE A 186 -0.68 27.65 -9.42
#